data_AF-A0A0C5BQC0-F1
#
_entry.id   AF-A0A0C5BQC0-F1
#
_cell.length_a   1.000
_cell.length_b   1.000
_cell.length_c   1.000
_cell.angle_alpha   90.00
_cell.angle_beta   90.00
_cell.angle_gamma   90.00
#
_symmetry.space_group_name_H-M   'P 1'
#
loop_
_entity.id
_entity.type
_entity.pdbx_description
1 polymer ?
#
loop_
_entity_poly.entity_id
_entity_poly.type
_entity_poly.pdbx_seq_one_letter_code
_entity_poly.pdbx_strand_id
1 'polypeptide(L)'
;MSGKKIIMTGVMLSVLILPSVSSLAFAQYLPSSANTGLEDYIKLSEDRVRIANENPSTGSGTPMFAADGVLGALILSTGVFGGIATAFFVRGRKGKYAAMGRG
;
A
#
# COMPACT_ATOMS: atom_id res chain seq x y z
N MET A 1 27.25 13.30 13.25
CA MET A 1 27.32 11.92 12.73
C MET A 1 27.43 12.00 11.21
N SER A 2 28.58 11.63 10.64
CA SER A 2 28.92 11.89 9.22
C SER A 2 27.90 11.24 8.26
N GLY A 3 27.36 12.00 7.30
CA GLY A 3 26.26 11.59 6.42
C GLY A 3 26.49 10.28 5.64
N LYS A 4 27.75 9.90 5.41
CA LYS A 4 28.12 8.60 4.84
C LYS A 4 27.66 7.42 5.72
N LYS A 5 27.64 7.59 7.05
CA LYS A 5 27.15 6.57 7.99
C LYS A 5 25.62 6.40 7.89
N ILE A 6 24.88 7.50 7.67
CA ILE A 6 23.41 7.46 7.55
C ILE A 6 23.00 6.72 6.26
N ILE A 7 23.66 7.02 5.14
CA ILE A 7 23.41 6.34 3.86
C ILE A 7 23.73 4.84 3.98
N MET A 8 24.87 4.49 4.59
CA MET A 8 25.28 3.10 4.77
C MET A 8 24.31 2.32 5.68
N THR A 9 23.82 2.94 6.75
CA THR A 9 22.81 2.33 7.63
C THR A 9 21.46 2.16 6.92
N GLY A 10 21.03 3.13 6.11
CA GLY A 10 19.80 3.03 5.33
C GLY A 10 19.83 1.90 4.30
N VAL A 11 20.96 1.74 3.59
CA VAL A 11 21.14 0.63 2.63
C VAL A 11 21.15 -0.72 3.35
N MET A 12 21.86 -0.84 4.47
CA MET A 12 21.88 -2.09 5.26
C MET A 12 20.50 -2.46 5.81
N LEU A 13 19.72 -1.47 6.26
CA LEU A 13 18.35 -1.70 6.71
C LEU A 13 17.43 -2.17 5.57
N SER A 14 17.58 -1.60 4.38
CA SER A 14 16.77 -2.02 3.21
C SER A 14 17.03 -3.47 2.81
N VAL A 15 18.29 -3.90 2.81
CA VAL A 15 18.70 -5.29 2.50
C VAL A 15 18.14 -6.28 3.52
N LEU A 16 17.99 -5.87 4.78
CA LEU A 16 17.48 -6.72 5.85
C LEU A 16 15.94 -6.86 5.82
N ILE A 17 15.23 -5.84 5.31
CA ILE A 17 13.75 -5.83 5.23
C ILE A 17 13.24 -6.51 3.94
N LEU A 18 13.97 -6.43 2.84
CA LEU A 18 13.57 -7.04 1.55
C LEU A 18 13.25 -8.56 1.61
N PRO A 19 14.02 -9.44 2.29
CA PRO A 19 13.70 -10.87 2.37
C PRO A 19 12.53 -11.19 3.32
N SER A 20 12.23 -10.31 4.28
CA SER A 20 11.12 -10.52 5.22
C SER A 20 9.75 -10.21 4.60
N VAL A 21 9.68 -9.34 3.60
CA VAL A 21 8.42 -9.06 2.87
C VAL A 21 8.15 -10.00 1.70
N SER A 22 9.18 -10.59 1.11
CA SER A 22 9.06 -11.45 -0.08
C SER A 22 8.73 -12.92 0.25
N SER A 23 9.16 -13.42 1.40
CA SER A 23 8.88 -14.80 1.83
C SER A 23 7.43 -15.04 2.28
N LEU A 24 6.75 -14.02 2.80
CA LEU A 24 5.36 -14.12 3.26
C LEU A 24 4.32 -14.12 2.13
N ALA A 25 4.66 -13.63 0.94
CA ALA A 25 3.68 -13.53 -0.15
C ALA A 25 3.55 -14.80 -1.02
N PHE A 26 4.61 -15.62 -1.11
CA PHE A 26 4.65 -16.73 -2.08
C PHE A 26 4.59 -18.14 -1.46
N ALA A 27 4.92 -18.32 -0.18
CA ALA A 27 5.04 -19.66 0.40
C ALA A 27 3.76 -20.19 1.06
N GLN A 28 2.79 -19.34 1.41
CA GLN A 28 1.60 -19.76 2.15
C GLN A 28 0.52 -20.43 1.29
N TYR A 29 0.74 -20.53 -0.02
CA TYR A 29 -0.20 -21.14 -0.98
C TYR A 29 0.33 -22.42 -1.64
N LEU A 30 1.50 -22.92 -1.20
CA LEU A 30 2.09 -24.14 -1.76
C LEU A 30 1.90 -25.30 -0.77
N PRO A 31 1.06 -26.30 -1.08
CA PRO A 31 1.00 -27.51 -0.27
C PRO A 31 2.33 -28.26 -0.40
N SER A 32 3.06 -28.35 0.71
CA SER A 32 4.28 -29.15 0.86
C SER A 32 3.89 -30.63 0.91
N SER A 33 3.62 -31.22 -0.24
CA SER A 33 3.36 -32.65 -0.37
C SER A 33 3.98 -33.14 -1.66
N ALA A 34 4.96 -34.04 -1.53
CA ALA A 34 5.82 -34.56 -2.60
C ALA A 34 5.07 -35.39 -3.69
N ASN A 35 3.73 -35.38 -3.68
CA ASN A 35 2.86 -36.09 -4.61
C ASN A 35 1.94 -35.16 -5.42
N THR A 36 2.17 -33.85 -5.41
CA THR A 36 1.30 -32.92 -6.13
C THR A 36 1.64 -32.95 -7.62
N GLY A 37 0.79 -33.59 -8.43
CA GLY A 37 0.92 -33.67 -9.89
C GLY A 37 0.43 -32.40 -10.59
N LEU A 38 0.73 -32.25 -11.89
CA LEU A 38 0.32 -31.08 -12.69
C LEU A 38 -1.21 -30.91 -12.72
N GLU A 39 -1.94 -32.02 -12.73
CA GLU A 39 -3.39 -32.09 -12.74
C GLU A 39 -4.01 -31.52 -11.46
N ASP A 40 -3.36 -31.73 -10.31
CA ASP A 40 -3.82 -31.18 -9.02
C ASP A 40 -3.58 -29.68 -8.96
N TYR A 41 -2.50 -29.17 -9.56
CA TYR A 41 -2.28 -27.73 -9.70
C TYR A 41 -3.31 -27.06 -10.60
N ILE A 42 -3.66 -27.70 -11.72
CA ILE A 42 -4.68 -27.17 -12.64
C ILE A 42 -6.03 -27.09 -11.92
N LYS A 43 -6.48 -28.17 -11.27
CA LYS A 43 -7.73 -28.17 -10.48
C LYS A 43 -7.70 -27.11 -9.38
N LEU A 44 -6.60 -26.97 -8.65
CA LEU A 44 -6.45 -25.97 -7.60
C LEU A 44 -6.54 -24.54 -8.16
N SER A 45 -6.00 -24.29 -9.34
CA SER A 45 -6.08 -22.98 -10.00
C SER A 45 -7.49 -22.64 -10.48
N GLU A 46 -8.21 -23.61 -11.04
CA GLU A 46 -9.62 -23.46 -11.43
C GLU A 46 -10.51 -23.17 -10.22
N ASP A 47 -10.27 -23.90 -9.12
CA ASP A 47 -11.00 -23.70 -7.86
C ASP A 47 -10.78 -22.30 -7.29
N ARG A 48 -9.55 -21.77 -7.35
CA ARG A 48 -9.24 -20.40 -6.92
C ARG A 48 -9.99 -19.35 -7.75
N VAL A 49 -10.09 -19.55 -9.06
CA VAL A 49 -10.84 -18.63 -9.95
C VAL A 49 -12.33 -18.70 -9.65
N ARG A 50 -12.89 -19.91 -9.48
CA ARG A 50 -14.29 -20.09 -9.10
C ARG A 50 -14.61 -19.43 -7.76
N ILE A 51 -13.80 -19.67 -6.73
CA ILE A 51 -13.98 -19.07 -5.40
C ILE A 51 -13.89 -17.53 -5.47
N ALA A 52 -12.98 -16.98 -6.27
CA ALA A 52 -12.87 -15.54 -6.47
C ALA A 52 -14.08 -14.94 -7.19
N ASN A 53 -14.65 -15.66 -8.16
CA ASN A 53 -15.88 -15.23 -8.85
C ASN A 53 -17.12 -15.32 -7.95
N GLU A 54 -17.20 -16.37 -7.12
CA GLU A 54 -18.30 -16.57 -6.16
C GLU A 54 -18.19 -15.63 -4.95
N ASN A 55 -16.97 -15.19 -4.61
CA ASN A 55 -16.68 -14.30 -3.49
C ASN A 55 -15.88 -13.07 -3.97
N PRO A 56 -16.50 -12.17 -4.75
CA PRO A 56 -15.83 -11.02 -5.37
C PRO A 56 -15.27 -10.02 -4.34
N SER A 57 -15.70 -10.09 -3.08
CA SER A 57 -15.16 -9.33 -1.96
C SER A 57 -13.85 -9.89 -1.40
N THR A 58 -13.49 -11.14 -1.74
CA THR A 58 -12.40 -11.90 -1.10
C THR A 58 -11.13 -11.97 -1.96
N GLY A 59 -11.18 -11.56 -3.22
CA GLY A 59 -10.02 -11.51 -4.13
C GLY A 59 -9.28 -10.17 -4.08
N SER A 60 -7.99 -10.17 -3.71
CA SER A 60 -7.06 -9.02 -3.62
C SER A 60 -7.32 -7.99 -2.50
N GLY A 61 -8.45 -8.04 -1.79
CA GLY A 61 -8.70 -7.23 -0.59
C GLY A 61 -8.75 -5.70 -0.79
N THR A 62 -8.64 -5.21 -2.03
CA THR A 62 -8.71 -3.77 -2.36
C THR A 62 -9.70 -3.55 -3.51
N PRO A 63 -11.01 -3.66 -3.25
CA PRO A 63 -12.03 -3.36 -4.25
C PRO A 63 -11.86 -1.93 -4.81
N MET A 64 -11.49 -1.78 -6.08
CA MET A 64 -11.26 -0.45 -6.71
C MET A 64 -12.47 0.48 -6.61
N PHE A 65 -13.69 -0.05 -6.53
CA PHE A 65 -14.93 0.74 -6.50
C PHE A 65 -15.70 0.70 -5.18
N ALA A 66 -15.19 0.02 -4.14
CA ALA A 66 -15.86 0.04 -2.84
C ALA A 66 -15.40 1.23 -1.99
N ALA A 67 -16.30 1.67 -1.10
CA ALA A 67 -16.03 2.73 -0.14
C ALA A 67 -14.87 2.41 0.83
N ASP A 68 -14.60 1.13 1.10
CA ASP A 68 -13.46 0.67 1.91
C ASP A 68 -12.23 0.30 1.06
N GLY A 69 -12.29 0.51 -0.25
CA GLY A 69 -11.22 0.17 -1.17
C GLY A 69 -10.38 1.36 -1.62
N VAL A 70 -9.67 1.21 -2.74
CA VAL A 70 -8.70 2.21 -3.21
C VAL A 70 -9.34 3.56 -3.47
N LEU A 71 -10.55 3.61 -4.03
CA LEU A 71 -11.26 4.86 -4.31
C LEU A 71 -11.71 5.54 -3.02
N GLY A 72 -12.16 4.79 -2.03
CA GLY A 72 -12.47 5.32 -0.69
C GLY A 72 -11.24 5.88 0.00
N ALA A 73 -10.14 5.13 -0.01
CA ALA A 73 -8.86 5.58 0.50
C ALA A 73 -8.35 6.84 -0.21
N LEU A 74 -8.54 6.95 -1.53
CA LEU A 74 -8.18 8.12 -2.32
C LEU A 74 -9.03 9.34 -1.94
N ILE A 75 -10.34 9.18 -1.80
CA ILE A 75 -11.26 10.26 -1.41
C ILE A 75 -10.93 10.75 0.01
N LEU A 76 -10.70 9.84 0.96
CA LEU A 76 -10.34 10.20 2.33
C LEU A 76 -8.97 10.89 2.38
N SER A 77 -7.97 10.36 1.68
CA SER A 77 -6.62 10.94 1.62
C SER A 77 -6.65 12.34 1.00
N THR A 78 -7.27 12.50 -0.17
CA THR A 78 -7.40 13.81 -0.83
C THR A 78 -8.22 14.79 -0.01
N GLY A 79 -9.25 14.34 0.70
CA GLY A 79 -10.04 15.16 1.63
C GLY A 79 -9.21 15.67 2.81
N VAL A 80 -8.43 14.81 3.47
CA VAL A 80 -7.60 15.19 4.63
C VAL A 80 -6.44 16.09 4.20
N PHE A 81 -5.62 15.64 3.25
CA PHE A 81 -4.46 16.42 2.81
C PHE A 81 -4.88 17.70 2.07
N GLY A 82 -5.90 17.63 1.20
CA GLY A 82 -6.46 18.79 0.52
C GLY A 82 -7.14 19.76 1.48
N GLY A 83 -7.84 19.26 2.49
CA GLY A 83 -8.47 20.07 3.54
C GLY A 83 -7.45 20.83 4.38
N ILE A 84 -6.41 20.14 4.86
CA ILE A 84 -5.30 20.75 5.60
C ILE A 84 -4.57 21.79 4.74
N ALA A 85 -4.25 21.44 3.49
CA ALA A 85 -3.59 22.35 2.55
C ALA A 85 -4.43 23.61 2.30
N THR A 86 -5.74 23.44 2.10
CA THR A 86 -6.67 24.58 1.89
C THR A 86 -6.77 25.44 3.14
N ALA A 87 -6.83 24.84 4.33
CA ALA A 87 -6.87 25.57 5.59
C ALA A 87 -5.60 26.43 5.79
N PHE A 88 -4.42 25.86 5.56
CA PHE A 88 -3.16 26.60 5.62
C PHE A 88 -3.06 27.65 4.51
N PHE A 89 -3.55 27.37 3.30
CA PHE A 89 -3.54 28.31 2.19
C PHE A 89 -4.43 29.54 2.46
N VAL A 90 -5.62 29.34 3.03
CA VAL A 90 -6.53 30.43 3.41
C VAL A 90 -5.99 31.21 4.62
N ARG A 91 -5.49 30.51 5.64
CA ARG A 91 -4.91 31.14 6.85
C ARG A 91 -3.62 31.91 6.52
N GLY A 92 -2.78 31.35 5.64
CA GLY A 92 -1.54 31.93 5.15
C GLY A 92 -1.73 33.24 4.41
N ARG A 93 -2.88 33.45 3.75
CA ARG A 93 -3.23 34.74 3.11
C ARG A 93 -3.63 35.85 4.10
N LYS A 94 -3.97 35.53 5.34
CA LYS A 94 -4.42 36.50 6.38
C LYS A 94 -3.42 36.64 7.55
N GLY A 95 -2.29 35.95 7.50
CA GLY A 95 -1.28 35.98 8.57
C GLY A 95 -0.41 37.25 8.53
N LYS A 96 0.22 37.58 9.65
CA LYS A 96 1.15 38.73 9.80
C LYS A 96 2.27 38.77 8.75
N TYR A 97 2.64 37.62 8.20
CA TYR A 97 3.65 37.48 7.14
C TYR A 97 3.09 37.60 5.70
N ALA A 98 1.77 37.63 5.52
CA ALA A 98 1.14 37.93 4.23
C ALA A 98 1.12 39.43 3.91
N ALA A 99 1.30 40.27 4.93
CA ALA A 99 1.39 41.72 4.84
C ALA A 99 2.84 42.21 5.06
N MET A 100 3.84 41.37 4.80
CA MET A 100 5.24 41.80 4.85
C MET A 100 5.51 42.75 3.68
N GLY A 101 5.43 44.06 3.95
CA GLY A 101 5.58 45.12 2.94
C GLY A 101 4.52 46.23 2.97
N ARG A 102 3.60 46.25 3.95
CA ARG A 102 2.78 47.44 4.24
C ARG A 102 3.31 48.12 5.49
N GLY A 103 4.23 49.08 5.29
CA GLY A 103 4.65 50.14 6.23
C GLY A 103 4.84 49.74 7.68
#